data_AF-A0AAU3RTG7-F1
#
_entry.id   AF-A0AAU3RTG7-F1
#
_cell.length_a   1.000
_cell.length_b   1.000
_cell.length_c   1.000
_cell.angle_alpha   90.00
_cell.angle_beta   90.00
_cell.angle_gamma   90.00
#
_symmetry.space_group_name_H-M   'P 1'
#
loop_
_entity.id
_entity.type
_entity.pdbx_description
1 polymer ?
#
loop_
_entity_poly.entity_id
_entity_poly.type
_entity_poly.pdbx_seq_one_letter_code
_entity_poly.pdbx_strand_id
1 'polypeptide(L)'
;MESPKRAGPLAALKGSVCLVTGGAQGIGLAITRALAHQGAQVHVAAISPDSIESANAELAATATGASVTFHLVDVSNRDAFEECIAQVHSASGRLDILVNNAAFTQWCDVADMSIEDAEQTMRTGYNAMVYGVKAALPLMRAANSGHIVNISSAAGVIFVRGPSAAYAAAKAAINAYTQILTCELADTPVHVLLVRPGAVGGTEFFGKCVPSSRMPRVADFLPVSTPAQVAAAIVNGILRRRAVVDVPGYLPWLYRAYALTPPLLAKLAALGGPAHRNFATVTAPSVAPSAHEPTLAGRASAAAAVKRLAMRLMNKAGPTVGVSTAGRLFLAPMDTVLQRYSVGRWSVGRGLGVPSLLLASTGARSGQPRQSPLFYVGHRNGFCVVGTNFGLAHHPAWTTNLLHNPHAVVITAGQRIPVTARLVEGKERDGVWAQFLDLYSGYQTYSDRSDRHLRIFHLQPSEPIFNGPLVHGEINTSDITAERPQQHPSADGP
;
A
#
# COMPACT_ATOMS: atom_id res chain seq x y z
N MET A 1 -6.77 -40.24 1.43
CA MET A 1 -7.56 -39.19 2.10
C MET A 1 -7.27 -37.90 1.36
N GLU A 2 -8.12 -37.51 0.40
CA GLU A 2 -7.92 -36.28 -0.38
C GLU A 2 -8.12 -35.06 0.52
N SER A 3 -7.15 -34.13 0.55
CA SER A 3 -7.33 -32.84 1.22
C SER A 3 -8.54 -32.11 0.64
N PRO A 4 -9.41 -31.49 1.45
CA PRO A 4 -10.56 -30.77 0.95
C PRO A 4 -10.09 -29.63 0.02
N LYS A 5 -10.53 -29.66 -1.23
CA LYS A 5 -10.25 -28.59 -2.20
C LYS A 5 -10.83 -27.30 -1.65
N ARG A 6 -9.97 -26.32 -1.32
CA ARG A 6 -10.38 -24.96 -0.94
C ARG A 6 -11.37 -24.43 -1.98
N ALA A 7 -12.58 -24.12 -1.54
CA ALA A 7 -13.64 -23.66 -2.42
C ALA A 7 -13.24 -22.33 -3.08
N GLY A 8 -13.40 -22.24 -4.41
CA GLY A 8 -12.93 -21.11 -5.23
C GLY A 8 -13.59 -19.75 -4.94
N PRO A 9 -13.25 -18.69 -5.69
CA PRO A 9 -13.82 -17.35 -5.50
C PRO A 9 -15.36 -17.34 -5.57
N LEU A 10 -16.02 -16.44 -4.83
CA LEU A 10 -17.44 -16.14 -5.01
C LEU A 10 -17.63 -15.35 -6.31
N ALA A 11 -18.54 -15.81 -7.18
CA ALA A 11 -18.77 -15.21 -8.49
C ALA A 11 -19.52 -13.86 -8.43
N ALA A 12 -20.37 -13.64 -7.42
CA ALA A 12 -21.10 -12.38 -7.16
C ALA A 12 -21.67 -12.35 -5.72
N LEU A 13 -22.03 -11.16 -5.21
CA LEU A 13 -22.77 -10.98 -3.94
C LEU A 13 -24.27 -10.75 -4.15
N LYS A 14 -24.75 -10.87 -5.39
CA LYS A 14 -26.15 -10.62 -5.75
C LYS A 14 -27.06 -11.58 -4.97
N GLY A 15 -28.03 -11.01 -4.24
CA GLY A 15 -28.98 -11.76 -3.40
C GLY A 15 -28.41 -12.28 -2.08
N SER A 16 -27.14 -11.99 -1.75
CA SER A 16 -26.58 -12.31 -0.43
C SER A 16 -27.16 -11.39 0.65
N VAL A 17 -27.45 -11.94 1.83
CA VAL A 17 -27.92 -11.17 2.98
C VAL A 17 -26.73 -10.79 3.86
N CYS A 18 -26.49 -9.49 4.00
CA CYS A 18 -25.38 -8.93 4.74
C CYS A 18 -25.87 -8.16 5.96
N LEU A 19 -25.19 -8.26 7.10
CA LEU A 19 -25.37 -7.39 8.26
C LEU A 19 -24.09 -6.59 8.52
N VAL A 20 -24.19 -5.26 8.54
CA VAL A 20 -23.06 -4.35 8.81
C VAL A 20 -23.29 -3.58 10.10
N THR A 21 -22.41 -3.74 11.09
CA THR A 21 -22.47 -2.96 12.33
C THR A 21 -21.77 -1.60 12.17
N GLY A 22 -22.35 -0.54 12.73
CA GLY A 22 -21.88 0.83 12.51
C GLY A 22 -21.97 1.25 11.03
N GLY A 23 -22.88 0.66 10.26
CA GLY A 23 -22.98 0.80 8.80
C GLY A 23 -23.63 2.10 8.30
N ALA A 24 -23.94 3.05 9.19
CA ALA A 24 -24.62 4.31 8.87
C ALA A 24 -23.65 5.50 8.72
N GLN A 25 -22.35 5.35 8.98
CA GLN A 25 -21.38 6.44 8.80
C GLN A 25 -19.98 5.93 8.47
N GLY A 26 -19.12 6.84 7.98
CA GLY A 26 -17.69 6.59 7.77
C GLY A 26 -17.39 5.34 6.91
N ILE A 27 -16.49 4.48 7.41
CA ILE A 27 -16.11 3.22 6.75
C ILE A 27 -17.32 2.28 6.63
N GLY A 28 -18.16 2.20 7.68
CA GLY A 28 -19.34 1.35 7.69
C GLY A 28 -20.31 1.70 6.57
N LEU A 29 -20.61 2.98 6.37
CA LEU A 29 -21.47 3.44 5.28
C LEU A 29 -20.87 3.15 3.90
N ALA A 30 -19.56 3.31 3.75
CA ALA A 30 -18.89 2.95 2.50
C ALA A 30 -18.99 1.43 2.22
N ILE A 31 -18.89 0.57 3.26
CA ILE A 31 -19.09 -0.88 3.13
C ILE A 31 -20.54 -1.19 2.76
N THR A 32 -21.51 -0.61 3.47
CA THR A 32 -22.96 -0.75 3.18
C THR A 32 -23.23 -0.46 1.71
N ARG A 33 -22.74 0.69 1.23
CA ARG A 33 -22.89 1.12 -0.17
C ARG A 33 -22.21 0.15 -1.14
N ALA A 34 -20.98 -0.27 -0.86
CA ALA A 34 -20.25 -1.17 -1.74
C ALA A 34 -20.91 -2.55 -1.86
N LEU A 35 -21.48 -3.08 -0.77
CA LEU A 35 -22.25 -4.34 -0.77
C LEU A 35 -23.57 -4.18 -1.53
N ALA A 36 -24.29 -3.09 -1.28
CA ALA A 36 -25.50 -2.70 -1.99
C ALA A 36 -25.28 -2.62 -3.52
N HIS A 37 -24.19 -1.97 -3.96
CA HIS A 37 -23.81 -1.91 -5.38
C HIS A 37 -23.52 -3.29 -6.01
N GLN A 38 -23.14 -4.29 -5.22
CA GLN A 38 -22.95 -5.67 -5.69
C GLN A 38 -24.27 -6.48 -5.73
N GLY A 39 -25.40 -5.84 -5.42
CA GLY A 39 -26.73 -6.45 -5.42
C GLY A 39 -27.04 -7.26 -4.17
N ALA A 40 -26.31 -7.04 -3.07
CA ALA A 40 -26.63 -7.66 -1.78
C ALA A 40 -27.84 -6.98 -1.12
N GLN A 41 -28.58 -7.74 -0.32
CA GLN A 41 -29.53 -7.20 0.65
C GLN A 41 -28.75 -6.85 1.92
N VAL A 42 -28.72 -5.58 2.31
CA VAL A 42 -27.86 -5.10 3.39
C VAL A 42 -28.69 -4.61 4.56
N HIS A 43 -28.58 -5.31 5.69
CA HIS A 43 -29.07 -4.85 6.97
C HIS A 43 -27.96 -4.06 7.67
N VAL A 44 -28.32 -2.95 8.31
CA VAL A 44 -27.37 -2.07 9.01
C VAL A 44 -27.79 -1.93 10.46
N ALA A 45 -26.88 -2.28 11.38
CA ALA A 45 -27.03 -2.00 12.80
C ALA A 45 -26.30 -0.69 13.13
N ALA A 46 -27.02 0.32 13.63
CA ALA A 46 -26.45 1.61 14.02
C ALA A 46 -27.17 2.20 15.24
N ILE A 47 -26.46 3.03 16.02
CA ILE A 47 -26.95 3.56 17.30
C ILE A 47 -27.50 4.99 17.21
N SER A 48 -27.18 5.73 16.14
CA SER A 48 -27.60 7.14 15.98
C SER A 48 -28.74 7.25 14.97
N PRO A 49 -29.92 7.75 15.38
CA PRO A 49 -31.03 8.06 14.47
C PRO A 49 -30.61 9.02 13.36
N ASP A 50 -29.89 10.10 13.69
CA ASP A 50 -29.44 11.12 12.73
C ASP A 50 -28.51 10.54 11.65
N SER A 51 -27.58 9.66 12.05
CA SER A 51 -26.71 8.97 11.10
C SER A 51 -27.50 8.01 10.20
N ILE A 52 -28.52 7.34 10.74
CA ILE A 52 -29.41 6.46 9.97
C ILE A 52 -30.20 7.27 8.94
N GLU A 53 -30.79 8.39 9.35
CA GLU A 53 -31.55 9.27 8.46
C GLU A 53 -30.66 9.81 7.32
N SER A 54 -29.48 10.33 7.67
CA SER A 54 -28.51 10.84 6.70
C SER A 54 -28.05 9.76 5.71
N ALA A 55 -27.75 8.55 6.20
CA ALA A 55 -27.35 7.42 5.37
C ALA A 55 -28.47 6.95 4.44
N ASN A 56 -29.72 6.91 4.93
CA ASN A 56 -30.89 6.59 4.13
C ASN A 56 -31.06 7.58 2.97
N ALA A 57 -30.96 8.88 3.24
CA ALA A 57 -31.07 9.91 2.21
C ALA A 57 -29.97 9.78 1.14
N GLU A 58 -28.72 9.54 1.56
CA GLU A 58 -27.60 9.35 0.63
C GLU A 58 -27.76 8.09 -0.25
N LEU A 59 -28.22 6.99 0.34
CA LEU A 59 -28.41 5.72 -0.39
C LEU A 59 -29.62 5.77 -1.33
N ALA A 60 -30.71 6.45 -0.94
CA ALA A 60 -31.86 6.66 -1.81
C ALA A 60 -31.50 7.47 -3.07
N ALA A 61 -30.59 8.44 -2.93
CA ALA A 61 -30.15 9.28 -4.05
C ALA A 61 -29.25 8.55 -5.07
N THR A 62 -28.66 7.40 -4.72
CA THR A 62 -27.62 6.75 -5.54
C THR A 62 -28.15 5.73 -6.57
N ALA A 63 -29.47 5.65 -6.78
CA ALA A 63 -30.13 4.89 -7.85
C ALA A 63 -29.61 3.43 -8.02
N THR A 64 -29.24 2.80 -6.92
CA THR A 64 -29.02 1.35 -6.88
C THR A 64 -30.33 0.75 -6.43
N GLY A 65 -30.88 -0.23 -7.14
CA GLY A 65 -32.02 -1.02 -6.65
C GLY A 65 -31.67 -1.90 -5.45
N ALA A 66 -30.81 -1.40 -4.55
CA ALA A 66 -30.25 -2.09 -3.41
C ALA A 66 -31.22 -2.02 -2.24
N SER A 67 -31.54 -3.18 -1.68
CA SER A 67 -32.34 -3.30 -0.47
C SER A 67 -31.44 -3.04 0.74
N VAL A 68 -31.49 -1.82 1.29
CA VAL A 68 -30.82 -1.49 2.56
C VAL A 68 -31.88 -1.29 3.64
N THR A 69 -31.71 -1.94 4.79
CA THR A 69 -32.63 -1.82 5.94
C THR A 69 -31.85 -1.48 7.19
N PHE A 70 -32.20 -0.37 7.85
CA PHE A 70 -31.54 0.10 9.06
C PHE A 70 -32.26 -0.38 10.32
N HIS A 71 -31.48 -0.75 11.32
CA HIS A 71 -31.90 -1.18 12.65
C HIS A 71 -31.25 -0.25 13.67
N LEU A 72 -32.06 0.43 14.48
CA LEU A 72 -31.57 1.24 15.60
C LEU A 72 -31.20 0.30 16.76
N VAL A 73 -29.92 -0.02 16.89
CA VAL A 73 -29.43 -0.98 17.89
C VAL A 73 -28.05 -0.58 18.39
N ASP A 74 -27.87 -0.63 19.72
CA ASP A 74 -26.55 -0.60 20.33
C ASP A 74 -25.96 -2.02 20.35
N VAL A 75 -24.96 -2.25 19.51
CA VAL A 75 -24.28 -3.55 19.42
C VAL A 75 -23.44 -3.89 20.67
N SER A 76 -23.22 -2.92 21.56
CA SER A 76 -22.56 -3.14 22.85
C SER A 76 -23.48 -3.83 23.87
N ASN A 77 -24.79 -3.77 23.64
CA ASN A 77 -25.79 -4.57 24.35
C ASN A 77 -25.95 -5.93 23.64
N ARG A 78 -25.50 -6.99 24.33
CA ARG A 78 -25.53 -8.36 23.80
C ARG A 78 -26.93 -8.77 23.36
N ASP A 79 -27.91 -8.67 24.25
CA ASP A 79 -29.24 -9.24 24.04
C ASP A 79 -29.96 -8.52 22.88
N ALA A 80 -29.84 -7.18 22.82
CA ALA A 80 -30.38 -6.39 21.72
C ALA A 80 -29.73 -6.72 20.37
N PHE A 81 -28.41 -6.98 20.34
CA PHE A 81 -27.71 -7.31 19.11
C PHE A 81 -28.03 -8.74 18.63
N GLU A 82 -28.11 -9.70 19.56
CA GLU A 82 -28.54 -11.07 19.25
C GLU A 82 -29.97 -11.10 18.70
N GLU A 83 -30.88 -10.32 19.27
CA GLU A 83 -32.24 -10.16 18.76
C GLU A 83 -32.25 -9.55 17.36
N CYS A 84 -31.46 -8.50 17.09
CA CYS A 84 -31.33 -7.92 15.76
C CYS A 84 -30.86 -8.96 14.72
N ILE A 85 -29.86 -9.80 15.06
CA ILE A 85 -29.39 -10.87 14.16
C ILE A 85 -30.51 -11.90 13.91
N ALA A 86 -31.27 -12.27 14.94
CA ALA A 86 -32.41 -13.18 14.80
C ALA A 86 -33.51 -12.59 13.91
N GLN A 87 -33.82 -11.30 14.05
CA GLN A 87 -34.78 -10.58 13.21
C GLN A 87 -34.33 -10.55 11.74
N VAL A 88 -33.05 -10.26 11.48
CA VAL A 88 -32.47 -10.29 10.12
C VAL A 88 -32.62 -11.68 9.49
N HIS A 89 -32.26 -12.72 10.24
CA HIS A 89 -32.38 -14.10 9.77
C HIS A 89 -33.83 -14.51 9.54
N SER A 90 -34.76 -14.13 10.42
CA SER A 90 -36.19 -14.42 10.29
C SER A 90 -36.81 -13.74 9.06
N ALA A 91 -36.47 -12.47 8.82
CA ALA A 91 -37.00 -11.70 7.70
C ALA A 91 -36.48 -12.16 6.33
N SER A 92 -35.21 -12.55 6.26
CA SER A 92 -34.53 -12.83 4.99
C SER A 92 -34.26 -14.33 4.75
N GLY A 93 -34.54 -15.18 5.76
CA GLY A 93 -34.36 -16.64 5.72
C GLY A 93 -32.89 -17.12 5.77
N ARG A 94 -31.92 -16.19 5.80
CA ARG A 94 -30.48 -16.48 5.78
C ARG A 94 -29.67 -15.29 6.29
N LEU A 95 -28.42 -15.55 6.67
CA LEU A 95 -27.40 -14.53 6.92
C LEU A 95 -26.06 -15.00 6.32
N ASP A 96 -25.65 -14.39 5.21
CA ASP A 96 -24.46 -14.83 4.46
C ASP A 96 -23.19 -14.13 4.91
N ILE A 97 -23.29 -12.84 5.24
CA ILE A 97 -22.14 -12.00 5.53
C ILE A 97 -22.40 -11.18 6.81
N LEU A 98 -21.56 -11.34 7.82
CA LEU A 98 -21.54 -10.48 9.00
C LEU A 98 -20.30 -9.58 8.92
N VAL A 99 -20.48 -8.26 8.95
CA VAL A 99 -19.38 -7.29 9.04
C VAL A 99 -19.39 -6.62 10.41
N ASN A 100 -18.48 -7.05 11.27
CA ASN A 100 -18.20 -6.44 12.56
C ASN A 100 -17.30 -5.20 12.37
N ASN A 101 -17.93 -4.05 12.18
CA ASN A 101 -17.26 -2.77 11.91
C ASN A 101 -17.43 -1.74 13.03
N ALA A 102 -18.52 -1.79 13.78
CA ALA A 102 -18.78 -0.85 14.87
C ALA A 102 -17.59 -0.74 15.83
N ALA A 103 -17.25 0.49 16.19
CA ALA A 103 -16.17 0.79 17.11
C ALA A 103 -16.45 2.12 17.80
N PHE A 104 -16.03 2.20 19.06
CA PHE A 104 -15.97 3.42 19.84
C PHE A 104 -14.58 3.50 20.46
N THR A 105 -14.03 4.71 20.60
CA THR A 105 -12.86 4.92 21.44
C THR A 105 -12.72 6.41 21.77
N GLN A 106 -12.13 6.69 22.92
CA GLN A 106 -11.65 8.01 23.30
C GLN A 106 -10.12 7.98 23.32
N TRP A 107 -9.47 8.84 22.53
CA TRP A 107 -8.01 8.90 22.51
C TRP A 107 -7.48 9.77 23.64
N CYS A 108 -6.97 9.15 24.70
CA CYS A 108 -6.25 9.79 25.79
C CYS A 108 -5.02 8.97 26.21
N ASP A 109 -4.09 9.63 26.90
CA ASP A 109 -2.95 8.94 27.48
C ASP A 109 -3.42 8.00 28.59
N VAL A 110 -2.67 6.93 28.84
CA VAL A 110 -3.06 5.88 29.80
C VAL A 110 -3.35 6.45 31.19
N ALA A 111 -2.59 7.47 31.63
CA ALA A 111 -2.77 8.11 32.93
C ALA A 111 -4.07 8.91 33.05
N ASP A 112 -4.63 9.36 31.92
CA ASP A 112 -5.83 10.21 31.87
C ASP A 112 -7.08 9.44 31.43
N MET A 113 -6.91 8.16 31.05
CA MET A 113 -8.01 7.32 30.56
C MET A 113 -8.86 6.81 31.71
N SER A 114 -10.15 7.12 31.67
CA SER A 114 -11.12 6.52 32.60
C SER A 114 -11.24 5.02 32.32
N ILE A 115 -11.55 4.26 33.37
CA ILE A 115 -11.79 2.82 33.24
C ILE A 115 -13.03 2.60 32.37
N GLU A 116 -14.05 3.44 32.53
CA GLU A 116 -15.31 3.40 31.81
C GLU A 116 -15.11 3.58 30.29
N ASP A 117 -14.26 4.51 29.85
CA ASP A 117 -13.97 4.70 28.43
C ASP A 117 -13.15 3.54 27.85
N ALA A 118 -12.22 2.99 28.63
CA ALA A 118 -11.45 1.81 28.24
C ALA A 118 -12.35 0.58 28.09
N GLU A 119 -13.24 0.35 29.05
CA GLU A 119 -14.25 -0.71 29.01
C GLU A 119 -15.23 -0.52 27.86
N GLN A 120 -15.72 0.69 27.63
CA GLN A 120 -16.63 0.99 26.52
C GLN A 120 -15.96 0.75 25.16
N THR A 121 -14.66 1.10 25.03
CA THR A 121 -13.86 0.78 23.83
C THR A 121 -13.82 -0.73 23.57
N MET A 122 -13.59 -1.53 24.61
CA MET A 122 -13.62 -3.00 24.52
C MET A 122 -15.03 -3.54 24.25
N ARG A 123 -16.06 -2.98 24.88
CA ARG A 123 -17.46 -3.43 24.77
C ARG A 123 -17.99 -3.24 23.35
N THR A 124 -17.80 -2.06 22.77
CA THR A 124 -18.29 -1.74 21.42
C THR A 124 -17.43 -2.35 20.32
N GLY A 125 -16.11 -2.49 20.54
CA GLY A 125 -15.21 -3.03 19.53
C GLY A 125 -15.08 -4.55 19.57
N TYR A 126 -14.58 -5.09 20.68
CA TYR A 126 -14.25 -6.51 20.82
C TYR A 126 -15.46 -7.34 21.26
N ASN A 127 -16.14 -6.98 22.36
CA ASN A 127 -17.24 -7.79 22.88
C ASN A 127 -18.42 -7.86 21.88
N ALA A 128 -18.79 -6.74 21.27
CA ALA A 128 -19.81 -6.70 20.21
C ALA A 128 -19.48 -7.64 19.03
N MET A 129 -18.21 -7.69 18.60
CA MET A 129 -17.77 -8.65 17.58
C MET A 129 -17.97 -10.09 18.06
N VAL A 130 -17.60 -10.40 19.32
CA VAL A 130 -17.82 -11.74 19.90
C VAL A 130 -19.31 -12.10 19.91
N TYR A 131 -20.19 -11.18 20.33
CA TYR A 131 -21.65 -11.39 20.32
C TYR A 131 -22.15 -11.69 18.91
N GLY A 132 -21.76 -10.87 17.94
CA GLY A 132 -22.13 -11.06 16.53
C GLY A 132 -21.67 -12.40 15.98
N VAL A 133 -20.42 -12.79 16.24
CA VAL A 133 -19.90 -14.11 15.83
C VAL A 133 -20.68 -15.24 16.48
N LYS A 134 -20.97 -15.17 17.79
CA LYS A 134 -21.67 -16.23 18.52
C LYS A 134 -23.12 -16.40 18.05
N ALA A 135 -23.77 -15.32 17.65
CA ALA A 135 -25.13 -15.35 17.10
C ALA A 135 -25.16 -15.80 15.63
N ALA A 136 -24.24 -15.33 14.79
CA ALA A 136 -24.26 -15.61 13.35
C ALA A 136 -23.65 -16.97 12.98
N LEU A 137 -22.63 -17.45 13.70
CA LEU A 137 -21.91 -18.67 13.34
C LEU A 137 -22.79 -19.94 13.32
N PRO A 138 -23.71 -20.18 14.27
CA PRO A 138 -24.63 -21.31 14.19
C PRO A 138 -25.50 -21.29 12.92
N LEU A 139 -25.98 -20.10 12.53
CA LEU A 139 -26.79 -19.91 11.32
C LEU A 139 -25.98 -20.23 10.06
N MET A 140 -24.74 -19.71 9.98
CA MET A 140 -23.83 -19.96 8.86
C MET A 140 -23.40 -21.43 8.76
N ARG A 141 -23.22 -22.12 9.90
CA ARG A 141 -22.93 -23.56 9.94
C ARG A 141 -24.13 -24.38 9.46
N ALA A 142 -25.34 -24.05 9.90
CA ALA A 142 -26.56 -24.71 9.43
C ALA A 142 -26.78 -24.52 7.91
N ALA A 143 -26.46 -23.33 7.39
CA ALA A 143 -26.50 -23.02 5.97
C ALA A 143 -25.32 -23.61 5.17
N ASN A 144 -24.33 -24.22 5.83
CA ASN A 144 -23.08 -24.71 5.24
C ASN A 144 -22.38 -23.65 4.36
N SER A 145 -22.48 -22.38 4.75
CA SER A 145 -21.93 -21.23 4.02
C SER A 145 -21.98 -20.00 4.92
N GLY A 146 -20.97 -19.15 4.83
CA GLY A 146 -20.97 -17.86 5.50
C GLY A 146 -19.66 -17.11 5.36
N HIS A 147 -19.68 -15.83 5.68
CA HIS A 147 -18.49 -14.98 5.72
C HIS A 147 -18.55 -14.02 6.91
N ILE A 148 -17.58 -14.12 7.81
CA ILE A 148 -17.42 -13.21 8.95
C ILE A 148 -16.28 -12.25 8.63
N VAL A 149 -16.56 -10.96 8.64
CA VAL A 149 -15.59 -9.89 8.38
C VAL A 149 -15.38 -9.09 9.66
N ASN A 150 -14.17 -9.11 10.19
CA ASN A 150 -13.83 -8.38 11.41
C ASN A 150 -12.89 -7.21 11.10
N ILE A 151 -13.36 -5.99 11.37
CA ILE A 151 -12.58 -4.77 11.12
C ILE A 151 -11.68 -4.44 12.31
N SER A 152 -10.39 -4.66 12.11
CA SER A 152 -9.33 -4.30 13.03
C SER A 152 -8.66 -2.98 12.64
N SER A 153 -7.35 -2.84 12.84
CA SER A 153 -6.53 -1.68 12.52
C SER A 153 -5.05 -2.04 12.50
N ALA A 154 -4.24 -1.24 11.81
CA ALA A 154 -2.78 -1.25 11.96
C ALA A 154 -2.33 -1.00 13.41
N ALA A 155 -3.12 -0.25 14.19
CA ALA A 155 -2.87 -0.03 15.62
C ALA A 155 -3.04 -1.29 16.48
N GLY A 156 -3.60 -2.38 15.94
CA GLY A 156 -3.63 -3.69 16.60
C GLY A 156 -2.39 -4.55 16.36
N VAL A 157 -1.36 -4.02 15.68
CA VAL A 157 -0.11 -4.71 15.34
C VAL A 157 1.12 -3.85 15.64
N ILE A 158 1.04 -2.57 15.30
CA ILE A 158 2.13 -1.61 15.52
C ILE A 158 1.78 -0.77 16.75
N PHE A 159 2.54 -0.96 17.82
CA PHE A 159 2.39 -0.21 19.06
C PHE A 159 3.49 0.84 19.17
N VAL A 160 3.10 2.10 19.01
CA VAL A 160 3.97 3.28 19.12
C VAL A 160 3.42 4.22 20.17
N ARG A 161 4.25 5.15 20.65
CA ARG A 161 3.83 6.18 21.60
C ARG A 161 2.66 6.97 21.01
N GLY A 162 1.55 7.03 21.75
CA GLY A 162 0.36 7.78 21.39
C GLY A 162 -0.84 7.43 22.29
N PRO A 163 -1.86 8.29 22.35
CA PRO A 163 -2.98 8.16 23.28
C PRO A 163 -4.05 7.19 22.75
N SER A 164 -3.68 5.92 22.57
CA SER A 164 -4.54 4.93 21.90
C SER A 164 -4.52 3.55 22.56
N ALA A 165 -4.13 3.45 23.83
CA ALA A 165 -3.90 2.17 24.51
C ALA A 165 -5.13 1.23 24.47
N ALA A 166 -6.31 1.70 24.90
CA ALA A 166 -7.53 0.89 24.86
C ALA A 166 -7.94 0.52 23.43
N TYR A 167 -7.79 1.44 22.46
CA TYR A 167 -8.06 1.16 21.06
C TYR A 167 -7.13 0.08 20.50
N ALA A 168 -5.82 0.22 20.73
CA ALA A 168 -4.81 -0.73 20.30
C ALA A 168 -5.03 -2.11 20.93
N ALA A 169 -5.38 -2.16 22.22
CA ALA A 169 -5.74 -3.39 22.92
C ALA A 169 -6.96 -4.07 22.29
N ALA A 170 -8.05 -3.33 22.07
CA ALA A 170 -9.25 -3.86 21.42
C ALA A 170 -8.96 -4.40 20.01
N LYS A 171 -8.19 -3.65 19.20
CA LYS A 171 -7.84 -4.10 17.83
C LYS A 171 -6.85 -5.28 17.83
N ALA A 172 -5.96 -5.37 18.81
CA ALA A 172 -5.10 -6.54 19.00
C ALA A 172 -5.93 -7.78 19.41
N ALA A 173 -6.92 -7.62 20.30
CA ALA A 173 -7.84 -8.69 20.68
C ALA A 173 -8.65 -9.20 19.48
N ILE A 174 -9.18 -8.30 18.65
CA ILE A 174 -9.86 -8.64 17.39
C ILE A 174 -8.91 -9.42 16.45
N ASN A 175 -7.65 -9.00 16.31
CA ASN A 175 -6.65 -9.70 15.49
C ASN A 175 -6.43 -11.15 15.97
N ALA A 176 -6.24 -11.33 17.27
CA ALA A 176 -5.99 -12.65 17.85
C ALA A 176 -7.22 -13.56 17.69
N TYR A 177 -8.40 -13.06 18.09
CA TYR A 177 -9.67 -13.80 17.99
C TYR A 177 -9.96 -14.23 16.55
N THR A 178 -9.83 -13.31 15.59
CA THR A 178 -10.14 -13.59 14.18
C THR A 178 -9.20 -14.63 13.59
N GLN A 179 -7.91 -14.61 13.96
CA GLN A 179 -6.94 -15.61 13.50
C GLN A 179 -7.23 -17.00 14.09
N ILE A 180 -7.57 -17.09 15.37
CA ILE A 180 -7.98 -18.37 15.98
C ILE A 180 -9.26 -18.89 15.31
N LEU A 181 -10.28 -18.04 15.13
CA LEU A 181 -11.52 -18.42 14.45
C LEU A 181 -11.27 -18.91 13.02
N THR A 182 -10.32 -18.29 12.30
CA THR A 182 -9.91 -18.75 10.97
C THR A 182 -9.33 -20.16 11.00
N CYS A 183 -8.52 -20.49 12.01
CA CYS A 183 -7.98 -21.83 12.20
C CYS A 183 -9.07 -22.85 12.55
N GLU A 184 -9.99 -22.50 13.46
CA GLU A 184 -11.11 -23.38 13.86
C GLU A 184 -12.06 -23.71 12.70
N LEU A 185 -12.21 -22.78 11.76
CA LEU A 185 -13.12 -22.91 10.62
C LEU A 185 -12.43 -23.38 9.33
N ALA A 186 -11.13 -23.71 9.37
CA ALA A 186 -10.31 -24.00 8.19
C ALA A 186 -10.87 -25.13 7.30
N ASP A 187 -11.53 -26.12 7.91
CA ASP A 187 -12.13 -27.27 7.23
C ASP A 187 -13.66 -27.12 7.02
N THR A 188 -14.20 -25.91 7.25
CA THR A 188 -15.61 -25.59 7.06
C THR A 188 -15.82 -24.65 5.87
N PRO A 189 -17.03 -24.58 5.30
CA PRO A 189 -17.33 -23.60 4.25
C PRO A 189 -17.62 -22.18 4.77
N VAL A 190 -17.46 -21.93 6.07
CA VAL A 190 -17.59 -20.59 6.65
C VAL A 190 -16.23 -19.89 6.61
N HIS A 191 -16.17 -18.74 5.94
CA HIS A 191 -14.94 -17.98 5.74
C HIS A 191 -14.82 -16.85 6.75
N VAL A 192 -13.60 -16.51 7.11
CA VAL A 192 -13.30 -15.40 8.03
C VAL A 192 -12.29 -14.47 7.36
N LEU A 193 -12.59 -13.17 7.39
CA LEU A 193 -11.75 -12.12 6.84
C LEU A 193 -11.37 -11.13 7.94
N LEU A 194 -10.07 -11.05 8.23
CA LEU A 194 -9.48 -9.99 9.04
C LEU A 194 -9.12 -8.79 8.17
N VAL A 195 -9.62 -7.61 8.53
CA VAL A 195 -9.29 -6.36 7.81
C VAL A 195 -8.48 -5.46 8.73
N ARG A 196 -7.30 -4.98 8.29
CA ARG A 196 -6.48 -4.03 9.05
C ARG A 196 -6.23 -2.75 8.24
N PRO A 197 -7.11 -1.75 8.39
CA PRO A 197 -6.87 -0.44 7.82
C PRO A 197 -5.77 0.33 8.56
N GLY A 198 -5.02 1.16 7.83
CA GLY A 198 -4.19 2.23 8.36
C GLY A 198 -5.03 3.48 8.61
N ALA A 199 -4.44 4.67 8.46
CA ALA A 199 -5.19 5.91 8.56
C ALA A 199 -6.20 6.04 7.41
N VAL A 200 -7.45 6.34 7.74
CA VAL A 200 -8.56 6.55 6.78
C VAL A 200 -9.09 7.97 6.93
N GLY A 201 -8.97 8.77 5.88
CA GLY A 201 -9.31 10.19 5.92
C GLY A 201 -10.81 10.43 5.79
N GLY A 202 -11.28 11.59 6.27
CA GLY A 202 -12.65 12.06 6.02
C GLY A 202 -13.74 11.27 6.77
N THR A 203 -13.38 10.54 7.82
CA THR A 203 -14.37 9.87 8.69
C THR A 203 -14.59 10.65 9.96
N GLU A 204 -15.84 10.67 10.42
CA GLU A 204 -16.25 11.29 11.68
C GLU A 204 -15.49 10.72 12.91
N PHE A 205 -15.00 9.48 12.82
CA PHE A 205 -14.12 8.86 13.82
C PHE A 205 -12.85 9.70 14.09
N PHE A 206 -12.21 10.26 13.05
CA PHE A 206 -11.07 11.16 13.23
C PHE A 206 -11.51 12.58 13.64
N GLY A 207 -12.73 12.99 13.32
CA GLY A 207 -13.26 14.30 13.73
C GLY A 207 -13.63 14.39 15.21
N LYS A 208 -14.23 13.32 15.77
CA LYS A 208 -14.76 13.28 17.14
C LYS A 208 -13.83 12.58 18.13
N CYS A 209 -13.16 11.49 17.72
CA CYS A 209 -12.47 10.58 18.64
C CYS A 209 -10.93 10.65 18.58
N VAL A 210 -10.35 11.30 17.55
CA VAL A 210 -8.90 11.37 17.34
C VAL A 210 -8.46 12.80 17.00
N PRO A 211 -8.12 13.65 17.98
CA PRO A 211 -7.53 14.95 17.67
C PRO A 211 -6.28 14.74 16.81
N SER A 212 -6.20 15.39 15.65
CA SER A 212 -5.06 15.22 14.74
C SER A 212 -3.71 15.59 15.38
N SER A 213 -3.74 16.46 16.39
CA SER A 213 -2.62 16.81 17.26
C SER A 213 -2.07 15.65 18.10
N ARG A 214 -2.74 14.51 18.14
CA ARG A 214 -2.35 13.32 18.91
C ARG A 214 -1.79 12.19 18.05
N MET A 215 -1.72 12.38 16.73
CA MET A 215 -1.04 11.45 15.83
C MET A 215 0.47 11.73 15.76
N PRO A 216 1.33 10.71 15.60
CA PRO A 216 2.77 10.92 15.44
C PRO A 216 3.07 11.57 14.10
N ARG A 217 4.05 12.49 14.03
CA ARG A 217 4.41 13.23 12.80
C ARG A 217 4.74 12.36 11.60
N VAL A 218 5.20 11.12 11.80
CA VAL A 218 5.41 10.15 10.70
C VAL A 218 4.12 9.89 9.91
N ALA A 219 2.94 10.02 10.54
CA ALA A 219 1.65 9.86 9.89
C ALA A 219 1.37 10.91 8.81
N ASP A 220 1.99 12.10 8.87
CA ASP A 220 1.84 13.13 7.83
C ASP A 220 2.36 12.65 6.46
N PHE A 221 3.33 11.73 6.48
CA PHE A 221 4.01 11.21 5.30
C PHE A 221 3.44 9.88 4.80
N LEU A 222 2.56 9.25 5.58
CA LEU A 222 1.94 7.98 5.19
C LEU A 222 0.72 8.24 4.29
N PRO A 223 0.55 7.47 3.19
CA PRO A 223 -0.65 7.54 2.38
C PRO A 223 -1.87 7.18 3.21
N VAL A 224 -2.89 8.03 3.13
CA VAL A 224 -4.19 7.87 3.78
C VAL A 224 -5.15 7.20 2.79
N SER A 225 -5.94 6.23 3.25
CA SER A 225 -7.00 5.61 2.43
C SER A 225 -8.31 6.37 2.55
N THR A 226 -9.17 6.25 1.54
CA THR A 226 -10.57 6.68 1.65
C THR A 226 -11.45 5.55 2.19
N PRO A 227 -12.62 5.87 2.79
CA PRO A 227 -13.62 4.87 3.15
C PRO A 227 -14.00 3.98 1.96
N ALA A 228 -14.14 4.56 0.76
CA ALA A 228 -14.47 3.82 -0.46
C ALA A 228 -13.38 2.81 -0.86
N GLN A 229 -12.09 3.16 -0.72
CA GLN A 229 -10.98 2.24 -0.98
C GLN A 229 -10.96 1.07 0.01
N VAL A 230 -11.24 1.34 1.28
CA VAL A 230 -11.36 0.28 2.31
C VAL A 230 -12.53 -0.64 1.99
N ALA A 231 -13.70 -0.08 1.68
CA ALA A 231 -14.89 -0.85 1.31
C ALA A 231 -14.67 -1.72 0.06
N ALA A 232 -14.04 -1.17 -0.98
CA ALA A 232 -13.71 -1.92 -2.20
C ALA A 232 -12.73 -3.07 -1.90
N ALA A 233 -11.73 -2.85 -1.04
CA ALA A 233 -10.80 -3.89 -0.62
C ALA A 233 -11.50 -4.99 0.19
N ILE A 234 -12.49 -4.64 1.02
CA ILE A 234 -13.32 -5.59 1.79
C ILE A 234 -14.16 -6.44 0.85
N VAL A 235 -14.93 -5.82 -0.06
CA VAL A 235 -15.74 -6.54 -1.06
C VAL A 235 -14.85 -7.49 -1.88
N ASN A 236 -13.68 -7.01 -2.31
CA ASN A 236 -12.74 -7.86 -3.03
C ASN A 236 -12.19 -9.01 -2.17
N GLY A 237 -11.92 -8.76 -0.88
CA GLY A 237 -11.51 -9.75 0.09
C GLY A 237 -12.57 -10.84 0.30
N ILE A 238 -13.84 -10.43 0.39
CA ILE A 238 -14.98 -11.33 0.48
C ILE A 238 -15.05 -12.22 -0.77
N LEU A 239 -15.08 -11.61 -1.96
CA LEU A 239 -15.19 -12.32 -3.23
C LEU A 239 -14.05 -13.31 -3.45
N ARG A 240 -12.83 -12.95 -3.04
CA ARG A 240 -11.63 -13.80 -3.16
C ARG A 240 -11.39 -14.72 -1.96
N ARG A 241 -12.26 -14.71 -0.95
CA ARG A 241 -12.13 -15.50 0.29
C ARG A 241 -10.74 -15.35 0.93
N ARG A 242 -10.28 -14.10 1.03
CA ARG A 242 -9.00 -13.80 1.69
C ARG A 242 -9.17 -13.90 3.20
N ALA A 243 -8.19 -14.51 3.87
CA ALA A 243 -8.15 -14.53 5.33
C ALA A 243 -7.75 -13.16 5.92
N VAL A 244 -6.94 -12.39 5.19
CA VAL A 244 -6.42 -11.08 5.65
C VAL A 244 -6.41 -10.07 4.52
N VAL A 245 -6.86 -8.85 4.79
CA VAL A 245 -6.76 -7.68 3.92
C VAL A 245 -6.19 -6.50 4.69
N ASP A 246 -5.03 -6.02 4.25
CA ASP A 246 -4.34 -4.86 4.81
C ASP A 246 -4.48 -3.67 3.86
N VAL A 247 -4.94 -2.53 4.38
CA VAL A 247 -5.25 -1.34 3.58
C VAL A 247 -4.60 -0.11 4.19
N PRO A 248 -3.61 0.54 3.55
CA PRO A 248 -3.07 0.25 2.22
C PRO A 248 -2.12 -0.96 2.19
N GLY A 249 -1.90 -1.52 1.00
CA GLY A 249 -1.10 -2.75 0.82
C GLY A 249 0.38 -2.68 1.20
N TYR A 250 0.91 -1.53 1.66
CA TYR A 250 2.26 -1.43 2.23
C TYR A 250 2.33 -1.89 3.69
N LEU A 251 1.20 -1.94 4.41
CA LEU A 251 1.16 -2.27 5.83
C LEU A 251 1.81 -3.61 6.22
N PRO A 252 1.67 -4.71 5.45
CA PRO A 252 2.35 -5.97 5.77
C PRO A 252 3.87 -5.84 5.91
N TRP A 253 4.49 -5.00 5.08
CA TRP A 253 5.93 -4.71 5.17
C TRP A 253 6.27 -3.95 6.43
N LEU A 254 5.43 -2.98 6.81
CA LEU A 254 5.60 -2.23 8.04
C LEU A 254 5.44 -3.13 9.28
N TYR A 255 4.50 -4.07 9.27
CA TYR A 255 4.34 -5.06 10.34
C TYR A 255 5.57 -5.94 10.49
N ARG A 256 6.15 -6.42 9.38
CA ARG A 256 7.39 -7.21 9.39
C ARG A 256 8.57 -6.40 9.92
N ALA A 257 8.70 -5.14 9.49
CA ALA A 257 9.75 -4.25 9.97
C ALA A 257 9.61 -3.98 11.48
N TYR A 258 8.39 -3.72 11.94
CA TYR A 258 8.08 -3.55 13.36
C TYR A 258 8.42 -4.80 14.16
N ALA A 259 8.06 -5.99 13.69
CA ALA A 259 8.35 -7.26 14.38
C ALA A 259 9.86 -7.53 14.55
N LEU A 260 10.70 -7.07 13.62
CA LEU A 260 12.16 -7.26 13.69
C LEU A 260 12.83 -6.27 14.64
N THR A 261 12.32 -5.04 14.73
CA THR A 261 12.95 -3.97 15.51
C THR A 261 11.94 -3.04 16.20
N PRO A 262 11.09 -3.57 17.12
CA PRO A 262 10.05 -2.76 17.77
C PRO A 262 10.56 -1.47 18.45
N PRO A 263 11.64 -1.49 19.28
CA PRO A 263 12.07 -0.29 20.00
C PRO A 263 12.67 0.78 19.07
N LEU A 264 13.26 0.38 17.93
CA LEU A 264 13.79 1.33 16.95
C LEU A 264 12.66 2.07 16.24
N LEU A 265 11.66 1.35 15.73
CA LEU A 265 10.50 1.98 15.08
C LEU A 265 9.70 2.82 16.06
N ALA A 266 9.55 2.40 17.32
CA ALA A 266 8.88 3.19 18.35
C ALA A 266 9.61 4.51 18.63
N LYS A 267 10.95 4.48 18.72
CA LYS A 267 11.77 5.69 18.87
C LYS A 267 11.69 6.61 17.65
N LEU A 268 11.72 6.05 16.44
CA LEU A 268 11.59 6.81 15.19
C LEU A 268 10.21 7.46 15.05
N ALA A 269 9.14 6.77 15.44
CA ALA A 269 7.79 7.32 15.44
C ALA A 269 7.62 8.46 16.46
N ALA A 270 8.37 8.42 17.56
CA ALA A 270 8.40 9.49 18.58
C ALA A 270 9.25 10.71 18.15
N LEU A 271 10.16 10.55 17.19
CA LEU A 271 10.97 11.63 16.64
C LEU A 271 10.13 12.46 15.65
N GLY A 272 9.56 13.57 16.13
CA GLY A 272 8.90 14.53 15.24
C GLY A 272 7.86 15.43 15.89
N GLY A 273 7.29 15.03 17.03
CA GLY A 273 6.16 15.74 17.63
C GLY A 273 4.81 15.35 16.99
N PRO A 274 3.76 16.15 17.21
CA PRO A 274 2.41 15.86 16.70
C PRO A 274 2.31 16.07 15.18
N ALA A 275 1.42 15.32 14.53
CA ALA A 275 1.08 15.47 13.13
C ALA A 275 0.46 16.86 12.86
N HIS A 276 0.82 17.47 11.73
CA HIS A 276 0.28 18.77 11.32
C HIS A 276 -0.98 18.64 10.46
N ARG A 277 -1.23 17.46 9.89
CA ARG A 277 -2.33 17.21 8.96
C ARG A 277 -3.64 16.96 9.72
N ASN A 278 -4.73 17.63 9.32
CA ASN A 278 -6.05 17.37 9.89
C ASN A 278 -6.71 16.16 9.21
N PHE A 279 -6.65 14.99 9.83
CA PHE A 279 -7.17 13.75 9.24
C PHE A 279 -8.71 13.72 9.13
N ALA A 280 -9.42 14.59 9.84
CA ALA A 280 -10.87 14.72 9.73
C ALA A 280 -11.31 15.34 8.38
N THR A 281 -10.47 16.19 7.77
CA THR A 281 -10.79 16.91 6.53
C THR A 281 -9.97 16.47 5.31
N VAL A 282 -9.01 15.55 5.48
CA VAL A 282 -8.22 15.02 4.36
C VAL A 282 -9.10 14.17 3.46
N THR A 283 -9.45 14.74 2.32
CA THR A 283 -9.88 14.01 1.12
C THR A 283 -8.63 13.44 0.45
N ALA A 284 -8.58 12.11 0.26
CA ALA A 284 -7.60 11.56 -0.67
C ALA A 284 -7.94 12.09 -2.08
N PRO A 285 -6.95 12.27 -2.98
CA PRO A 285 -7.26 12.60 -4.37
C PRO A 285 -8.27 11.58 -4.91
N SER A 286 -9.39 12.09 -5.43
CA SER A 286 -10.45 11.30 -6.04
C SER A 286 -9.84 10.41 -7.11
N VAL A 287 -9.85 9.10 -6.86
CA VAL A 287 -9.70 8.10 -7.90
C VAL A 287 -11.09 7.49 -8.03
N ALA A 288 -11.80 7.85 -9.10
CA ALA A 288 -13.09 7.28 -9.44
C ALA A 288 -12.98 5.74 -9.46
N PRO A 289 -14.05 5.01 -9.09
CA PRO A 289 -14.04 3.55 -9.16
C PRO A 289 -14.14 3.14 -10.64
N SER A 290 -13.00 2.99 -11.33
CA SER A 290 -12.98 2.33 -12.63
C SER A 290 -13.02 0.83 -12.42
N ALA A 291 -14.11 0.20 -12.87
CA ALA A 291 -14.32 -1.25 -12.86
C ALA A 291 -13.42 -2.02 -13.86
N HIS A 292 -12.29 -1.47 -14.27
CA HIS A 292 -11.32 -2.13 -15.13
C HIS A 292 -9.94 -2.09 -14.49
N GLU A 293 -9.19 -3.17 -14.70
CA GLU A 293 -7.76 -3.23 -14.38
C GLU A 293 -7.08 -1.92 -14.81
N PRO A 294 -6.16 -1.37 -14.01
CA PRO A 294 -5.49 -0.15 -14.38
C PRO A 294 -4.68 -0.42 -15.64
N THR A 295 -5.15 0.14 -16.76
CA THR A 295 -4.38 0.21 -18.01
C THR A 295 -3.01 0.80 -17.71
N LEU A 296 -1.99 0.38 -18.45
CA LEU A 296 -0.59 0.77 -18.24
C LEU A 296 -0.38 2.30 -18.06
N ALA A 297 -1.26 3.12 -18.65
CA ALA A 297 -1.26 4.58 -18.52
C ALA A 297 -1.62 5.10 -17.11
N GLY A 298 -2.60 4.48 -16.42
CA GLY A 298 -3.02 4.89 -15.07
C GLY A 298 -1.98 4.57 -13.99
N ARG A 299 -1.24 3.46 -14.16
CA ARG A 299 -0.10 3.10 -13.29
C ARG A 299 1.07 4.08 -13.42
N ALA A 300 1.30 4.61 -14.62
CA ALA A 300 2.35 5.60 -14.88
C ALA A 300 2.06 6.97 -14.22
N SER A 301 0.79 7.41 -14.22
CA SER A 301 0.34 8.65 -13.60
C SER A 301 0.48 8.66 -12.07
N ALA A 302 0.03 7.59 -11.40
CA ALA A 302 0.15 7.44 -9.95
C ALA A 302 1.62 7.30 -9.50
N ALA A 303 2.42 6.54 -10.26
CA ALA A 303 3.87 6.45 -10.03
C ALA A 303 4.57 7.80 -10.21
N ALA A 304 4.15 8.63 -11.17
CA ALA A 304 4.70 9.97 -11.37
C ALA A 304 4.30 10.96 -10.26
N ALA A 305 3.11 10.83 -9.68
CA ALA A 305 2.67 11.63 -8.54
C ALA A 305 3.41 11.25 -7.24
N VAL A 306 3.55 9.95 -6.98
CA VAL A 306 4.36 9.42 -5.86
C VAL A 306 5.83 9.80 -6.02
N LYS A 307 6.38 9.73 -7.24
CA LYS A 307 7.73 10.19 -7.58
C LYS A 307 7.90 11.68 -7.27
N ARG A 308 6.98 12.55 -7.72
CA ARG A 308 7.04 14.00 -7.45
C ARG A 308 6.98 14.33 -5.96
N LEU A 309 6.19 13.59 -5.19
CA LEU A 309 6.10 13.77 -3.74
C LEU A 309 7.35 13.27 -3.00
N ALA A 310 7.86 12.09 -3.36
CA ALA A 310 9.09 11.52 -2.80
C ALA A 310 10.30 12.42 -3.10
N MET A 311 10.41 12.94 -4.33
CA MET A 311 11.49 13.87 -4.70
C MET A 311 11.37 15.21 -3.97
N ARG A 312 10.16 15.74 -3.77
CA ARG A 312 9.95 16.94 -2.95
C ARG A 312 10.35 16.73 -1.49
N LEU A 313 10.07 15.56 -0.93
CA LEU A 313 10.47 15.21 0.45
C LEU A 313 11.99 15.03 0.58
N MET A 314 12.62 14.36 -0.38
CA MET A 314 14.08 14.19 -0.40
C MET A 314 14.82 15.51 -0.61
N ASN A 315 14.29 16.41 -1.46
CA ASN A 315 14.88 17.74 -1.68
C ASN A 315 14.69 18.67 -0.47
N LYS A 316 13.60 18.52 0.28
CA LYS A 316 13.32 19.33 1.48
C LYS A 316 14.05 18.84 2.73
N ALA A 317 14.39 17.55 2.79
CA ALA A 317 15.16 16.97 3.90
C ALA A 317 16.64 17.40 3.89
N GLY A 318 17.20 17.75 2.74
CA GLY A 318 18.60 18.12 2.57
C GLY A 318 19.58 17.01 3.01
N PRO A 319 20.88 17.11 2.70
CA PRO A 319 21.87 16.15 3.16
C PRO A 319 22.34 16.55 4.57
N THR A 320 21.46 16.47 5.57
CA THR A 320 21.89 16.54 6.97
C THR A 320 22.67 15.27 7.32
N VAL A 321 23.71 15.39 8.16
CA VAL A 321 24.64 14.30 8.53
C VAL A 321 23.92 13.04 9.02
N GLY A 322 22.71 13.17 9.60
CA GLY A 322 21.87 12.04 10.01
C GLY A 322 21.26 11.23 8.86
N VAL A 323 20.88 11.86 7.74
CA VAL A 323 20.26 11.19 6.58
C VAL A 323 21.29 10.40 5.77
N SER A 324 22.51 10.93 5.61
CA SER A 324 23.60 10.20 4.94
C SER A 324 24.14 9.03 5.78
N THR A 325 24.06 9.14 7.10
CA THR A 325 24.47 8.09 8.05
C THR A 325 23.41 6.98 8.15
N ALA A 326 22.12 7.34 8.27
CA ALA A 326 21.01 6.38 8.25
C ALA A 326 20.89 5.67 6.88
N GLY A 327 21.09 6.41 5.78
CA GLY A 327 21.15 5.85 4.43
C GLY A 327 22.23 4.79 4.25
N ARG A 328 23.41 5.03 4.84
CA ARG A 328 24.56 4.12 4.78
C ARG A 328 24.42 2.90 5.68
N LEU A 329 23.90 3.07 6.90
CA LEU A 329 23.82 2.00 7.90
C LEU A 329 22.60 1.08 7.70
N PHE A 330 21.51 1.57 7.12
CA PHE A 330 20.25 0.81 7.02
C PHE A 330 19.74 0.62 5.60
N LEU A 331 19.70 1.66 4.76
CA LEU A 331 19.11 1.59 3.41
C LEU A 331 19.98 0.82 2.41
N ALA A 332 21.29 1.06 2.38
CA ALA A 332 22.19 0.40 1.43
C ALA A 332 22.33 -1.13 1.64
N PRO A 333 22.46 -1.64 2.89
CA PRO A 333 22.46 -3.09 3.13
C PRO A 333 21.13 -3.75 2.77
N MET A 334 20.00 -3.13 3.13
CA MET A 334 18.66 -3.64 2.80
C MET A 334 18.42 -3.69 1.29
N ASP A 335 18.74 -2.61 0.56
CA ASP A 335 18.58 -2.55 -0.90
C ASP A 335 19.47 -3.59 -1.60
N THR A 336 20.68 -3.81 -1.08
CA THR A 336 21.58 -4.86 -1.58
C THR A 336 21.00 -6.27 -1.38
N VAL A 337 20.43 -6.55 -0.22
CA VAL A 337 19.79 -7.84 0.09
C VAL A 337 18.54 -8.04 -0.78
N LEU A 338 17.67 -7.04 -0.88
CA LEU A 338 16.45 -7.06 -1.70
C LEU A 338 16.75 -7.26 -3.20
N GLN A 339 17.75 -6.57 -3.74
CA GLN A 339 18.14 -6.72 -5.15
C GLN A 339 18.80 -8.08 -5.41
N ARG A 340 19.59 -8.61 -4.47
CA ARG A 340 20.20 -9.95 -4.61
C ARG A 340 19.15 -11.07 -4.59
N TYR A 341 18.23 -11.04 -3.62
CA TYR A 341 17.19 -12.07 -3.51
C TYR A 341 16.17 -12.04 -4.64
N SER A 342 15.96 -10.86 -5.25
CA SER A 342 14.98 -10.70 -6.32
C SER A 342 15.56 -10.69 -7.73
N VAL A 343 16.87 -10.90 -7.89
CA VAL A 343 17.58 -10.76 -9.18
C VAL A 343 17.28 -9.40 -9.82
N GLY A 344 17.36 -8.33 -9.03
CA GLY A 344 17.10 -6.96 -9.48
C GLY A 344 15.63 -6.65 -9.82
N ARG A 345 14.69 -7.55 -9.52
CA ARG A 345 13.25 -7.27 -9.71
C ARG A 345 12.73 -6.24 -8.71
N TRP A 346 13.31 -6.18 -7.50
CA TRP A 346 12.87 -5.32 -6.40
C TRP A 346 14.05 -4.53 -5.84
N SER A 347 13.87 -3.21 -5.70
CA SER A 347 14.81 -2.30 -5.05
C SER A 347 14.03 -1.21 -4.30
N VAL A 348 14.63 -0.66 -3.25
CA VAL A 348 14.05 0.45 -2.47
C VAL A 348 13.84 1.68 -3.36
N GLY A 349 14.76 1.94 -4.30
CA GLY A 349 14.64 2.99 -5.30
C GLY A 349 13.48 2.80 -6.29
N ARG A 350 13.24 1.57 -6.76
CA ARG A 350 12.17 1.28 -7.72
C ARG A 350 10.78 1.45 -7.10
N GLY A 351 10.63 1.16 -5.80
CA GLY A 351 9.41 1.46 -5.04
C GLY A 351 9.09 2.96 -4.93
N LEU A 352 10.11 3.82 -5.11
CA LEU A 352 9.99 5.29 -5.10
C LEU A 352 10.04 5.91 -6.51
N GLY A 353 10.05 5.09 -7.58
CA GLY A 353 10.11 5.56 -8.96
C GLY A 353 11.49 6.06 -9.42
N VAL A 354 12.56 5.74 -8.67
CA VAL A 354 13.95 6.03 -9.04
C VAL A 354 14.53 4.82 -9.79
N PRO A 355 15.04 4.98 -11.02
CA PRO A 355 15.62 3.88 -11.78
C PRO A 355 16.88 3.35 -11.08
N SER A 356 16.92 2.05 -10.79
CA SER A 356 18.11 1.40 -10.24
C SER A 356 18.43 0.08 -10.93
N LEU A 357 19.70 -0.29 -10.85
CA LEU A 357 20.27 -1.50 -11.38
C LEU A 357 21.30 -2.07 -10.40
N LEU A 358 21.59 -3.36 -10.54
CA LEU A 358 22.71 -4.01 -9.85
C LEU A 358 23.85 -4.21 -10.85
N LEU A 359 24.98 -3.53 -10.61
CA LEU A 359 26.18 -3.66 -11.43
C LEU A 359 27.03 -4.80 -10.89
N ALA A 360 27.23 -5.85 -11.68
CA ALA A 360 28.22 -6.89 -11.44
C ALA A 360 29.51 -6.54 -12.18
N SER A 361 30.59 -6.27 -11.44
CA SER A 361 31.92 -5.91 -11.92
C SER A 361 32.98 -6.85 -11.35
N THR A 362 34.14 -6.92 -11.97
CA THR A 362 35.28 -7.73 -11.49
C THR A 362 36.19 -6.88 -10.61
N GLY A 363 36.48 -7.33 -9.39
CA GLY A 363 37.29 -6.57 -8.44
C GLY A 363 38.72 -6.33 -8.94
N ALA A 364 39.14 -5.08 -9.15
CA ALA A 364 40.43 -4.74 -9.76
C ALA A 364 41.66 -5.32 -9.05
N ARG A 365 41.60 -5.48 -7.72
CA ARG A 365 42.69 -6.07 -6.93
C ARG A 365 42.52 -7.56 -6.65
N SER A 366 41.28 -8.05 -6.60
CA SER A 366 40.96 -9.39 -6.11
C SER A 366 40.62 -10.39 -7.22
N GLY A 367 40.32 -9.94 -8.44
CA GLY A 367 39.77 -10.77 -9.51
C GLY A 367 38.35 -11.31 -9.23
N GLN A 368 37.86 -11.21 -8.00
CA GLN A 368 36.56 -11.75 -7.60
C GLN A 368 35.37 -10.90 -8.09
N PRO A 369 34.22 -11.53 -8.39
CA PRO A 369 32.98 -10.82 -8.72
C PRO A 369 32.51 -9.91 -7.58
N ARG A 370 32.11 -8.68 -7.93
CA ARG A 370 31.57 -7.67 -7.01
C ARG A 370 30.25 -7.15 -7.54
N GLN A 371 29.26 -7.01 -6.66
CA GLN A 371 27.96 -6.46 -7.01
C GLN A 371 27.73 -5.14 -6.28
N SER A 372 27.30 -4.11 -6.99
CA SER A 372 27.03 -2.78 -6.45
C SER A 372 25.66 -2.28 -6.94
N PRO A 373 24.72 -1.99 -6.03
CA PRO A 373 23.45 -1.38 -6.39
C PRO A 373 23.68 0.10 -6.76
N LEU A 374 23.17 0.52 -7.91
CA LEU A 374 23.38 1.87 -8.45
C LEU A 374 22.08 2.45 -8.99
N PHE A 375 21.93 3.77 -8.86
CA PHE A 375 20.95 4.52 -9.64
C PHE A 375 21.50 4.77 -11.04
N TYR A 376 20.61 4.83 -12.03
CA TYR A 376 21.00 5.09 -13.40
C TYR A 376 20.08 6.09 -14.09
N VAL A 377 20.59 6.73 -15.13
CA VAL A 377 19.82 7.47 -16.13
C VAL A 377 19.98 6.77 -17.48
N GLY A 378 18.90 6.67 -18.26
CA GLY A 378 18.96 6.09 -19.60
C GLY A 378 19.65 7.05 -20.56
N HIS A 379 20.68 6.60 -21.28
CA HIS A 379 21.44 7.45 -22.20
C HIS A 379 21.95 6.63 -23.40
N ARG A 380 21.65 7.10 -24.63
CA ARG A 380 22.14 6.53 -25.91
C ARG A 380 22.17 5.00 -25.94
N ASN A 381 20.98 4.38 -25.88
CA ASN A 381 20.76 2.93 -25.89
C ASN A 381 21.54 2.15 -24.79
N GLY A 382 21.81 2.79 -23.65
CA GLY A 382 22.53 2.20 -22.52
C GLY A 382 22.22 2.89 -21.19
N PHE A 383 23.00 2.58 -20.17
CA PHE A 383 22.79 3.04 -18.80
C PHE A 383 23.94 3.93 -18.35
N CYS A 384 23.67 5.16 -17.90
CA CYS A 384 24.67 5.97 -17.24
C CYS A 384 24.58 5.80 -15.72
N VAL A 385 25.72 5.57 -15.06
CA VAL A 385 25.84 5.43 -13.60
C VAL A 385 26.90 6.38 -13.05
N VAL A 386 26.72 6.87 -11.83
CA VAL A 386 27.63 7.87 -11.23
C VAL A 386 28.25 7.41 -9.91
N GLY A 387 29.56 7.58 -9.81
CA GLY A 387 30.40 7.18 -8.68
C GLY A 387 30.40 8.15 -7.51
N THR A 388 29.25 8.34 -6.86
CA THR A 388 29.09 9.39 -5.83
C THR A 388 29.64 9.01 -4.47
N ASN A 389 29.71 7.72 -4.13
CA ASN A 389 30.10 7.21 -2.80
C ASN A 389 29.53 8.02 -1.62
N PHE A 390 28.31 8.55 -1.77
CA PHE A 390 27.65 9.45 -0.81
C PHE A 390 28.49 10.68 -0.38
N GLY A 391 29.34 11.20 -1.27
CA GLY A 391 30.18 12.38 -1.03
C GLY A 391 31.44 12.14 -0.19
N LEU A 392 31.86 10.89 0.05
CA LEU A 392 33.14 10.61 0.72
C LEU A 392 34.35 11.04 -0.13
N ALA A 393 35.48 11.31 0.50
CA ALA A 393 36.72 11.72 -0.17
C ALA A 393 37.20 10.75 -1.28
N HIS A 394 37.03 9.43 -1.13
CA HIS A 394 37.55 8.42 -2.07
C HIS A 394 36.47 7.87 -3.01
N HIS A 395 36.84 7.57 -4.27
CA HIS A 395 35.93 6.98 -5.25
C HIS A 395 35.41 5.60 -4.80
N PRO A 396 34.17 5.23 -5.13
CA PRO A 396 33.64 3.93 -4.77
C PRO A 396 34.38 2.84 -5.56
N ALA A 397 34.67 1.71 -4.91
CA ALA A 397 35.52 0.65 -5.46
C ALA A 397 35.07 0.13 -6.83
N TRP A 398 33.76 0.10 -7.10
CA TRP A 398 33.22 -0.33 -8.39
C TRP A 398 33.67 0.56 -9.56
N THR A 399 33.95 1.85 -9.33
CA THR A 399 34.48 2.73 -10.39
C THR A 399 35.90 2.34 -10.79
N THR A 400 36.73 1.96 -9.82
CA THR A 400 38.08 1.44 -10.08
C THR A 400 38.02 0.07 -10.75
N ASN A 401 37.04 -0.77 -10.39
CA ASN A 401 36.79 -2.03 -11.08
C ASN A 401 36.51 -1.82 -12.56
N LEU A 402 35.62 -0.90 -12.92
CA LEU A 402 35.27 -0.62 -14.32
C LEU A 402 36.41 0.02 -15.13
N LEU A 403 37.28 0.82 -14.49
CA LEU A 403 38.46 1.35 -15.16
C LEU A 403 39.49 0.25 -15.48
N HIS A 404 39.58 -0.77 -14.63
CA HIS A 404 40.52 -1.87 -14.81
C HIS A 404 39.97 -2.95 -15.75
N ASN A 405 38.68 -3.28 -15.63
CA ASN A 405 37.98 -4.19 -16.53
C ASN A 405 36.64 -3.56 -16.93
N PRO A 406 36.51 -3.09 -18.18
CA PRO A 406 35.32 -2.40 -18.65
C PRO A 406 34.13 -3.35 -18.88
N HIS A 407 34.34 -4.67 -18.91
CA HIS A 407 33.26 -5.63 -19.11
C HIS A 407 32.53 -5.91 -17.79
N ALA A 408 31.22 -5.72 -17.80
CA ALA A 408 30.36 -5.88 -16.64
C ALA A 408 29.00 -6.47 -17.03
N VAL A 409 28.19 -6.79 -16.02
CA VAL A 409 26.80 -7.22 -16.23
C VAL A 409 25.87 -6.31 -15.45
N VAL A 410 24.91 -5.71 -16.14
CA VAL A 410 23.80 -4.98 -15.54
C VAL A 410 22.67 -5.96 -15.24
N ILE A 411 22.22 -6.00 -13.99
CA ILE A 411 21.07 -6.79 -13.58
C ILE A 411 19.94 -5.84 -13.23
N THR A 412 18.89 -5.83 -14.03
CA THR A 412 17.71 -4.97 -13.82
C THR A 412 16.47 -5.64 -14.40
N ALA A 413 15.31 -5.39 -13.77
CA ALA A 413 14.02 -5.96 -14.19
C ALA A 413 14.00 -7.49 -14.37
N GLY A 414 14.88 -8.24 -13.70
CA GLY A 414 15.00 -9.69 -13.83
C GLY A 414 15.82 -10.17 -15.03
N GLN A 415 16.45 -9.27 -15.78
CA GLN A 415 17.37 -9.58 -16.89
C GLN A 415 18.82 -9.33 -16.49
N ARG A 416 19.74 -10.09 -17.10
CA ARG A 416 21.18 -9.92 -16.99
C ARG A 416 21.71 -9.48 -18.36
N ILE A 417 22.16 -8.24 -18.45
CA ILE A 417 22.56 -7.58 -19.69
C ILE A 417 24.07 -7.42 -19.67
N PRO A 418 24.84 -8.10 -20.52
CA PRO A 418 26.27 -7.88 -20.64
C PRO A 418 26.51 -6.48 -21.24
N VAL A 419 27.33 -5.70 -20.56
CA VAL A 419 27.64 -4.31 -20.92
C VAL A 419 29.14 -4.07 -20.98
N THR A 420 29.53 -3.10 -21.79
CA THR A 420 30.88 -2.51 -21.79
C THR A 420 30.80 -1.10 -21.22
N ALA A 421 31.57 -0.83 -20.18
CA ALA A 421 31.62 0.46 -19.51
C ALA A 421 32.64 1.39 -20.18
N ARG A 422 32.24 2.64 -20.39
CA ARG A 422 33.12 3.73 -20.85
C ARG A 422 33.00 4.91 -19.90
N LEU A 423 34.13 5.50 -19.53
CA LEU A 423 34.14 6.75 -18.76
C LEU A 423 33.61 7.89 -19.63
N VAL A 424 32.64 8.65 -19.13
CA VAL A 424 32.06 9.80 -19.82
C VAL A 424 32.83 11.06 -19.44
N GLU A 425 33.31 11.77 -20.45
CA GLU A 425 34.20 12.93 -20.30
C GLU A 425 33.72 14.12 -21.16
N GLY A 426 34.26 15.31 -20.89
CA GLY A 426 33.99 16.53 -21.65
C GLY A 426 32.51 16.91 -21.69
N LYS A 427 32.06 17.49 -22.81
CA LYS A 427 30.69 18.00 -22.98
C LYS A 427 29.60 16.94 -22.83
N GLU A 428 29.91 15.68 -23.15
CA GLU A 428 28.98 14.55 -22.95
C GLU A 428 28.68 14.36 -21.45
N ARG A 429 29.70 14.54 -20.60
CA ARG A 429 29.56 14.43 -19.15
C ARG A 429 28.60 15.49 -18.61
N ASP A 430 28.72 16.73 -19.06
CA ASP A 430 27.88 17.84 -18.58
C ASP A 430 26.39 17.58 -18.88
N GLY A 431 26.09 17.07 -20.08
CA GLY A 431 24.74 16.69 -20.47
C GLY A 431 24.17 15.50 -19.68
N VAL A 432 25.00 14.51 -19.34
CA VAL A 432 24.58 13.38 -18.48
C VAL A 432 24.48 13.79 -17.02
N TRP A 433 25.34 14.71 -16.56
CA TRP A 433 25.31 15.24 -15.19
C TRP A 433 24.04 16.05 -14.94
N ALA A 434 23.60 16.87 -15.90
CA ALA A 434 22.31 17.57 -15.84
C ALA A 434 21.13 16.60 -15.62
N GLN A 435 21.12 15.45 -16.32
CA GLN A 435 20.09 14.42 -16.13
C GLN A 435 20.14 13.78 -14.73
N PHE A 436 21.32 13.65 -14.12
CA PHE A 436 21.43 13.21 -12.73
C PHE A 436 20.91 14.25 -11.75
N LEU A 437 21.17 15.54 -11.99
CA LEU A 437 20.63 16.62 -11.17
C LEU A 437 19.10 16.72 -11.26
N ASP A 438 18.54 16.49 -12.44
CA ASP A 438 17.08 16.37 -12.65
C ASP A 438 16.49 15.16 -11.92
N LEU A 439 17.24 14.04 -11.87
CA LEU A 439 16.84 12.86 -11.13
C LEU A 439 16.94 13.08 -9.61
N TYR A 440 17.95 13.79 -9.12
CA TYR A 440 18.11 14.13 -7.71
C TYR A 440 19.09 15.31 -7.52
N SER A 441 18.57 16.48 -7.17
CA SER A 441 19.38 17.70 -7.03
C SER A 441 20.40 17.64 -5.89
N GLY A 442 20.22 16.73 -4.91
CA GLY A 442 21.19 16.51 -3.83
C GLY A 442 22.54 15.95 -4.30
N TYR A 443 22.66 15.50 -5.55
CA TYR A 443 23.96 15.17 -6.15
C TYR A 443 24.89 16.38 -6.25
N GLN A 444 24.35 17.59 -6.36
CA GLN A 444 25.15 18.82 -6.35
C GLN A 444 25.93 18.92 -5.04
N THR A 445 25.26 18.72 -3.90
CA THR A 445 25.92 18.77 -2.59
C THR A 445 26.95 17.67 -2.38
N TYR A 446 26.82 16.51 -3.02
CA TYR A 446 27.86 15.47 -2.99
C TYR A 446 29.07 15.81 -3.86
N SER A 447 28.85 16.56 -4.95
CA SER A 447 29.94 17.13 -5.74
C SER A 447 30.65 18.22 -4.94
N ASP A 448 29.90 19.15 -4.34
CA ASP A 448 30.46 20.30 -3.61
C ASP A 448 31.22 19.90 -2.33
N ARG A 449 30.85 18.77 -1.71
CA ARG A 449 31.51 18.25 -0.49
C ARG A 449 32.81 17.51 -0.73
N SER A 450 33.11 17.17 -1.98
CA SER A 450 34.33 16.45 -2.32
C SER A 450 35.07 17.20 -3.42
N ASP A 451 36.31 17.62 -3.18
CA ASP A 451 37.18 18.31 -4.16
C ASP A 451 37.58 17.44 -5.37
N ARG A 452 36.77 16.43 -5.71
CA ARG A 452 37.06 15.42 -6.72
C ARG A 452 36.03 15.48 -7.85
N HIS A 453 36.50 15.12 -9.02
CA HIS A 453 35.65 14.98 -10.19
C HIS A 453 34.88 13.65 -10.14
N LEU A 454 33.57 13.69 -9.88
CA LEU A 454 32.74 12.49 -9.85
C LEU A 454 32.74 11.79 -11.21
N ARG A 455 33.09 10.49 -11.19
CA ARG A 455 33.17 9.63 -12.39
C ARG A 455 31.78 9.18 -12.81
N ILE A 456 31.47 9.36 -14.09
CA ILE A 456 30.23 8.89 -14.72
C ILE A 456 30.61 7.84 -15.76
N PHE A 457 29.98 6.67 -15.72
CA PHE A 457 30.20 5.62 -16.71
C PHE A 457 28.95 5.42 -17.55
N HIS A 458 29.14 5.35 -18.87
CA HIS A 458 28.13 4.87 -19.82
C HIS A 458 28.33 3.36 -20.00
N LEU A 459 27.28 2.60 -19.71
CA LEU A 459 27.23 1.15 -19.79
C LEU A 459 26.46 0.78 -21.05
N GLN A 460 27.19 0.40 -22.10
CA GLN A 460 26.63 0.06 -23.40
C GLN A 460 26.34 -1.44 -23.49
N PRO A 461 25.09 -1.87 -23.74
CA PRO A 461 24.76 -3.26 -24.02
C PRO A 461 25.51 -3.80 -25.23
N SER A 462 25.89 -5.09 -25.15
CA SER A 462 26.55 -5.82 -26.26
C SER A 462 25.60 -6.20 -27.40
N GLU A 463 24.29 -6.22 -27.15
CA GLU A 463 23.23 -6.37 -28.16
C GLU A 463 22.22 -5.22 -28.04
N PRO A 464 21.63 -4.73 -29.15
CA PRO A 464 20.61 -3.69 -29.11
C PRO A 464 19.34 -4.16 -28.39
N ILE A 465 18.90 -3.39 -27.40
CA ILE A 465 17.65 -3.65 -26.67
C ILE A 465 16.47 -3.27 -27.59
N PHE A 466 15.71 -4.25 -28.09
CA PHE A 466 14.43 -3.98 -28.75
C PHE A 466 13.40 -3.50 -27.70
N ASN A 467 13.01 -2.23 -27.79
CA ASN A 467 12.13 -1.55 -26.83
C ASN A 467 10.64 -1.91 -27.02
N GLY A 468 9.99 -2.36 -25.94
CA GLY A 468 8.62 -2.00 -25.60
C GLY A 468 8.62 -0.71 -24.74
N PRO A 469 7.54 0.08 -24.71
CA PRO A 469 7.61 1.55 -24.69
C PRO A 469 8.22 2.13 -23.41
N LEU A 470 9.35 2.83 -23.60
CA LEU A 470 9.86 3.84 -22.69
C LEU A 470 9.14 5.16 -23.00
N VAL A 471 8.65 5.81 -21.94
CA VAL A 471 8.02 7.14 -21.98
C VAL A 471 9.01 8.14 -22.56
N HIS A 472 8.82 8.52 -23.81
CA HIS A 472 9.47 9.69 -24.42
C HIS A 472 8.55 10.91 -24.26
N GLY A 473 9.07 11.94 -23.59
CA GLY A 473 8.61 13.30 -23.82
C GLY A 473 8.93 13.71 -25.26
N GLU A 474 8.00 14.42 -25.86
CA GLU A 474 7.95 14.85 -27.25
C GLU A 474 9.23 15.56 -27.70
N ILE A 475 9.75 15.15 -28.84
CA ILE A 475 10.51 16.03 -29.74
C ILE A 475 9.79 15.98 -31.08
N ASN A 476 9.22 17.13 -31.45
CA ASN A 476 8.55 17.35 -32.71
C ASN A 476 9.58 17.29 -33.86
N THR A 477 9.36 16.39 -34.82
CA THR A 477 10.10 16.33 -36.08
C THR A 477 9.08 16.28 -37.23
N SER A 478 8.35 17.38 -37.39
CA SER A 478 7.72 17.73 -38.65
C SER A 478 8.80 18.25 -39.60
N ASP A 479 9.47 17.34 -40.31
CA ASP A 479 10.14 17.59 -41.59
C ASP A 479 10.84 16.30 -42.04
N ILE A 480 10.09 15.36 -42.63
CA ILE A 480 10.52 14.59 -43.82
C ILE A 480 9.24 14.25 -44.61
N THR A 481 8.98 15.07 -45.60
CA THR A 481 8.00 14.87 -46.67
C THR A 481 8.37 13.68 -47.57
N ALA A 482 7.32 12.98 -48.00
CA ALA A 482 7.11 12.37 -49.33
C ALA A 482 8.26 11.60 -50.00
N GLU A 483 8.07 10.29 -50.17
CA GLU A 483 7.78 9.68 -51.49
C GLU A 483 7.89 8.14 -51.42
N ARG A 484 6.82 7.45 -51.80
CA ARG A 484 6.88 6.07 -52.30
C ARG A 484 5.82 5.93 -53.39
N PRO A 485 6.17 5.57 -54.63
CA PRO A 485 5.18 5.17 -55.61
C PRO A 485 4.78 3.71 -55.42
N GLN A 486 3.51 3.52 -55.77
CA GLN A 486 2.67 2.34 -55.87
C GLN A 486 3.32 1.08 -56.46
N GLN A 487 2.84 -0.09 -56.00
CA GLN A 487 2.66 -1.27 -56.85
C GLN A 487 1.26 -1.87 -56.63
N HIS A 488 0.58 -2.08 -57.75
CA HIS A 488 -0.74 -2.68 -57.93
C HIS A 488 -0.72 -4.22 -57.74
N PRO A 489 -1.87 -4.86 -57.44
CA PRO A 489 -2.02 -6.32 -57.44
C PRO A 489 -2.88 -6.84 -58.61
N SER A 490 -2.48 -7.97 -59.21
CA SER A 490 -3.36 -9.00 -59.84
C SER A 490 -2.46 -10.10 -60.43
N ALA A 491 -2.52 -11.35 -59.95
CA ALA A 491 -3.43 -12.43 -60.36
C ALA A 491 -2.96 -13.16 -61.63
N ASP A 492 -2.55 -14.42 -61.48
CA ASP A 492 -3.08 -15.61 -62.17
C ASP A 492 -2.06 -16.78 -62.13
N GLY A 493 -2.58 -18.00 -61.92
CA GLY A 493 -1.84 -19.27 -61.98
C GLY A 493 -1.51 -19.70 -63.43
N PRO A 494 -1.32 -21.00 -63.74
CA PRO A 494 -1.60 -22.21 -62.96
C PRO A 494 -0.44 -22.77 -62.12
#